data_AF-S5DL30-F1
#
_entry.id   AF-S5DL30-F1
#
_cell.length_a   1.000
_cell.length_b   1.000
_cell.length_c   1.000
_cell.angle_alpha   90.00
_cell.angle_beta   90.00
_cell.angle_gamma   90.00
#
_symmetry.space_group_name_H-M   'P 1'
#
loop_
_entity.id
_entity.type
_entity.pdbx_description
1 polymer ?
#
loop_
_entity_poly.entity_id
_entity_poly.type
_entity_poly.pdbx_seq_one_letter_code
_entity_poly.pdbx_strand_id
1 'polypeptide(L)'
;MVRVNRVRRIIRKIDPWTVLKVTLVLNFVVALTVVLGFSIMWVLLVNAGVPQGLEDIARRLALLDQDASLVGNIEPLFTGLVSLAAVYMLTQTAIATVGAFFYNLVSDLVGGIEVVVLEETHLDAQPKPKKAKQKINQDQKETVLMSIIKSIKKVRTEVTSEKQPSESDLPRPDVPREIEEPTLMDALKNTDNEEDDSY
;
A
#
# COMPACT_ATOMS: atom_id res chain seq x y z
N MET A 1 11.76 5.57 37.80
CA MET A 1 11.42 7.01 37.65
C MET A 1 11.20 7.27 36.18
N VAL A 2 10.02 7.77 35.78
CA VAL A 2 9.75 8.16 34.39
C VAL A 2 10.45 9.50 34.15
N ARG A 3 11.36 9.58 33.17
CA ARG A 3 11.98 10.83 32.76
C ARG A 3 11.31 11.29 31.48
N VAL A 4 10.60 12.42 31.53
CA VAL A 4 9.96 13.02 30.37
C VAL A 4 10.99 13.85 29.62
N ASN A 5 11.34 13.46 28.39
CA ASN A 5 12.22 14.20 27.50
C ASN A 5 11.39 15.01 26.51
N ARG A 6 11.74 16.29 26.32
CA ARG A 6 11.08 17.15 25.33
C ARG A 6 11.87 17.09 24.05
N VAL A 7 11.25 16.60 22.98
CA VAL A 7 11.88 16.49 21.67
C VAL A 7 11.13 17.36 20.67
N ARG A 8 11.85 18.25 19.99
CA ARG A 8 11.31 19.07 18.91
C ARG A 8 11.42 18.29 17.60
N ARG A 9 10.33 18.22 16.83
CA ARG A 9 10.26 17.62 15.50
C ARG A 9 9.63 18.63 14.55
N ILE A 10 9.96 18.54 13.27
CA ILE A 10 9.39 19.43 12.25
C ILE A 10 8.64 18.57 11.25
N ILE A 11 7.38 18.91 11.01
CA ILE A 11 6.58 18.30 9.95
C ILE A 11 6.84 19.10 8.69
N ARG A 12 7.57 18.51 7.74
CA ARG A 12 7.93 19.18 6.47
C ARG A 12 6.99 18.80 5.32
N LYS A 13 6.41 17.60 5.35
CA LYS A 13 5.56 17.10 4.26
C LYS A 13 4.44 16.23 4.81
N ILE A 14 3.26 16.38 4.25
CA ILE A 14 2.08 15.57 4.50
C ILE A 14 1.79 14.76 3.23
N ASP A 15 1.55 13.46 3.36
CA ASP A 15 1.23 12.62 2.20
C ASP A 15 -0.24 12.76 1.78
N PRO A 16 -0.53 13.29 0.58
CA PRO A 16 -1.91 13.58 0.16
C PRO A 16 -2.79 12.33 0.07
N TRP A 17 -2.17 11.19 -0.23
CA TRP A 17 -2.85 9.90 -0.26
C TRP A 17 -3.44 9.50 1.10
N THR A 18 -2.71 9.79 2.18
CA THR A 18 -3.18 9.53 3.54
C THR A 18 -4.29 10.51 3.91
N VAL A 19 -4.13 11.79 3.56
CA VAL A 19 -5.17 12.81 3.79
C VAL A 19 -6.46 12.44 3.07
N LEU A 20 -6.38 12.02 1.80
CA LEU A 20 -7.52 11.56 1.02
C LEU A 20 -8.27 10.44 1.75
N LYS A 21 -7.58 9.41 2.22
CA LYS A 21 -8.19 8.28 2.93
C LYS A 21 -8.85 8.69 4.24
N VAL A 22 -8.13 9.47 5.07
CA VAL A 22 -8.62 9.88 6.40
C VAL A 22 -9.83 10.79 6.25
N THR A 23 -9.76 11.77 5.34
CA THR A 23 -10.83 12.74 5.11
C THR A 23 -12.04 12.10 4.44
N LEU A 24 -11.84 11.13 3.54
CA LEU A 24 -12.94 10.38 2.93
C LEU A 24 -13.75 9.62 4.00
N VAL A 25 -13.07 8.90 4.91
CA VAL A 25 -13.74 8.17 5.99
C VAL A 25 -14.43 9.13 6.96
N LEU A 26 -13.76 10.21 7.35
CA LEU A 26 -14.34 11.22 8.24
C LEU A 26 -15.59 11.86 7.62
N ASN A 27 -15.50 12.33 6.38
CA ASN A 27 -16.61 12.99 5.69
C ASN A 27 -17.75 12.00 5.41
N PHE A 28 -17.47 10.72 5.20
CA PHE A 28 -18.51 9.69 5.09
C PHE A 28 -19.34 9.59 6.37
N VAL A 29 -18.69 9.56 7.54
CA VAL A 29 -19.40 9.53 8.84
C VAL A 29 -20.22 10.80 9.05
N VAL A 30 -19.67 11.96 8.69
CA VAL A 30 -20.39 13.24 8.78
C VAL A 30 -21.59 13.25 7.84
N ALA A 31 -21.44 12.85 6.59
CA ALA A 31 -22.53 12.78 5.62
C ALA A 31 -23.64 11.83 6.07
N LEU A 32 -23.26 10.66 6.60
CA LEU A 32 -24.21 9.71 7.17
C LEU A 32 -24.97 10.30 8.36
N THR A 33 -24.28 11.00 9.25
CA THR A 33 -24.89 11.70 10.40
C THR A 33 -25.88 12.77 9.95
N VAL A 34 -25.55 13.55 8.92
CA VAL A 34 -26.44 14.58 8.35
C VAL A 34 -27.68 13.93 7.73
N VAL A 35 -27.54 12.89 6.92
CA VAL A 35 -28.68 12.19 6.31
C VAL A 35 -29.59 11.58 7.37
N LEU A 36 -29.03 10.93 8.40
CA LEU A 36 -29.78 10.40 9.54
C LEU A 36 -30.50 11.51 10.32
N GLY A 37 -29.81 12.62 10.58
CA GLY A 37 -30.39 13.79 11.24
C GLY A 37 -31.56 14.37 10.46
N PHE A 38 -31.41 14.53 9.14
CA PHE A 38 -32.50 14.98 8.25
C PHE A 38 -33.64 13.96 8.16
N SER A 39 -33.34 12.66 8.18
CA SER A 39 -34.36 11.60 8.16
C SER A 39 -35.25 11.69 9.41
N ILE A 40 -34.64 11.81 10.59
CA ILE A 40 -35.39 11.97 11.85
C ILE A 40 -36.16 13.29 11.85
N MET A 41 -35.51 14.39 11.43
CA MET A 41 -36.14 15.70 11.29
C MET A 41 -37.39 15.62 10.39
N TRP A 42 -37.29 14.96 9.24
CA TRP A 42 -38.40 14.79 8.31
C TRP A 42 -39.59 14.06 8.94
N VAL A 43 -39.35 12.98 9.67
CA VAL A 43 -40.42 12.25 10.38
C VAL A 43 -41.13 13.14 11.39
N LEU A 44 -40.38 13.96 12.14
CA LEU A 44 -40.97 14.92 13.08
C LEU A 44 -41.83 15.97 12.37
N LEU A 45 -41.38 16.47 11.21
CA LEU A 45 -42.12 17.44 10.40
C LEU A 45 -43.43 16.86 9.85
N VAL A 46 -43.39 15.62 9.35
CA VAL A 46 -44.57 14.91 8.85
C VAL A 46 -45.58 14.69 9.98
N ASN A 47 -45.10 14.30 11.17
CA ASN A 47 -45.96 14.13 12.35
C ASN A 47 -46.58 15.47 12.82
N ALA A 48 -45.86 16.57 12.64
CA ALA A 48 -46.34 17.92 12.95
C ALA A 48 -47.28 18.51 11.88
N GLY A 49 -47.49 17.83 10.75
CA GLY A 49 -48.38 18.31 9.69
C GLY A 49 -47.81 19.44 8.82
N VAL A 50 -46.52 19.76 8.95
CA VAL A 50 -45.89 20.89 8.26
C VAL A 50 -45.92 20.73 6.73
N PRO A 51 -45.60 19.55 6.14
CA PRO A 51 -45.63 19.36 4.70
C PRO A 51 -47.03 19.58 4.09
N GLN A 52 -48.08 19.13 4.77
CA GLN A 52 -49.46 19.27 4.32
C GLN A 52 -49.89 20.74 4.30
N GLY A 53 -49.49 21.52 5.32
CA GLY A 53 -49.72 22.97 5.33
C GLY A 53 -49.01 23.70 4.18
N LEU A 54 -47.80 23.26 3.81
CA LEU A 54 -47.08 23.79 2.64
C LEU A 54 -47.78 23.43 1.32
N GLU A 55 -48.30 22.21 1.19
CA GLU A 55 -49.10 21.78 0.03
C GLU A 55 -50.35 22.66 -0.13
N ASP A 56 -51.09 22.90 0.95
CA ASP A 56 -52.29 23.73 0.93
C ASP A 56 -52.02 25.17 0.49
N ILE A 57 -50.92 25.76 1.00
CA ILE A 57 -50.50 27.12 0.61
C ILE A 57 -50.07 27.14 -0.87
N ALA A 58 -49.29 26.15 -1.32
CA ALA A 58 -48.82 26.07 -2.69
C ALA A 58 -49.98 25.90 -3.69
N ARG A 59 -50.99 25.11 -3.35
CA ARG A 59 -52.22 24.94 -4.13
C ARG A 59 -53.04 26.24 -4.23
N ARG A 60 -53.15 27.00 -3.13
CA ARG A 60 -53.82 28.32 -3.14
C ARG A 60 -53.14 29.34 -4.04
N LEU A 61 -51.82 29.22 -4.23
CA LEU A 61 -51.04 30.08 -5.11
C LEU A 61 -50.93 29.56 -6.54
N ALA A 62 -51.61 28.45 -6.87
CA ALA A 62 -51.51 27.76 -8.16
C ALA A 62 -50.05 27.40 -8.56
N LEU A 63 -49.18 27.20 -7.56
CA LEU A 63 -47.78 26.79 -7.74
C LEU A 63 -47.63 25.26 -7.81
N LEU A 64 -48.69 24.52 -7.48
CA LEU A 64 -48.66 23.08 -7.34
C LEU A 64 -49.97 22.46 -7.85
N ASP A 65 -49.86 21.40 -8.63
CA ASP A 65 -51.01 20.65 -9.17
C ASP A 65 -51.81 19.96 -8.06
N GLN A 66 -53.10 19.70 -8.33
CA GLN A 66 -54.00 19.09 -7.35
C GLN A 66 -53.64 17.64 -6.97
N ASP A 67 -52.83 16.96 -7.77
CA ASP A 67 -52.44 15.58 -7.53
C ASP A 67 -51.05 15.45 -6.89
N ALA A 68 -50.32 16.57 -6.73
CA ALA A 68 -48.97 16.56 -6.16
C ALA A 68 -49.01 16.57 -4.62
N SER A 69 -48.27 15.64 -4.01
CA SER A 69 -48.09 15.56 -2.55
C SER A 69 -46.61 15.47 -2.18
N LEU A 70 -46.13 16.34 -1.29
CA LEU A 70 -44.77 16.28 -0.75
C LEU A 70 -44.55 15.03 0.11
N VAL A 71 -45.57 14.59 0.86
CA VAL A 71 -45.46 13.38 1.70
C VAL A 71 -45.48 12.11 0.84
N GLY A 72 -46.29 12.09 -0.23
CA GLY A 72 -46.38 10.97 -1.16
C GLY A 72 -45.13 10.80 -2.04
N ASN A 73 -44.45 11.89 -2.38
CA ASN A 73 -43.27 11.90 -3.26
C ASN A 73 -41.95 11.88 -2.47
N ILE A 74 -41.81 10.98 -1.50
CA ILE A 74 -40.63 10.93 -0.62
C ILE A 74 -39.37 10.39 -1.32
N GLU A 75 -39.52 9.53 -2.33
CA GLU A 75 -38.42 8.90 -3.05
C GLU A 75 -37.47 9.89 -3.75
N PRO A 76 -37.94 10.86 -4.55
CA PRO A 76 -37.07 11.87 -5.16
C PRO A 76 -36.46 12.81 -4.13
N LEU A 77 -37.17 13.14 -3.04
CA LEU A 77 -36.64 13.98 -1.97
C LEU A 77 -35.48 13.30 -1.24
N PHE A 78 -35.64 12.02 -0.90
CA PHE A 78 -34.61 11.26 -0.19
C PHE A 78 -33.40 11.00 -1.09
N THR A 79 -33.63 10.68 -2.37
CA THR A 79 -32.55 10.53 -3.36
C THR A 79 -31.80 11.85 -3.58
N GLY A 80 -32.53 12.97 -3.66
CA GLY A 80 -31.96 14.31 -3.73
C GLY A 80 -31.12 14.66 -2.50
N LEU A 81 -31.60 14.32 -1.31
CA LEU A 81 -30.87 14.54 -0.06
C LEU A 81 -29.58 13.71 0.02
N VAL A 82 -29.64 12.42 -0.32
CA VAL A 82 -28.47 11.53 -0.32
C VAL A 82 -27.45 11.96 -1.37
N SER A 83 -27.89 12.32 -2.57
CA SER A 83 -26.99 12.82 -3.62
C SER A 83 -26.34 14.15 -3.22
N LEU A 84 -27.10 15.08 -2.62
CA LEU A 84 -26.54 16.33 -2.09
C LEU A 84 -25.52 16.07 -0.98
N ALA A 85 -25.80 15.14 -0.07
CA ALA A 85 -24.87 14.73 0.98
C ALA A 85 -23.59 14.11 0.41
N ALA A 86 -23.71 13.29 -0.64
CA ALA A 86 -22.56 12.71 -1.34
C ALA A 86 -21.71 13.78 -2.04
N VAL A 87 -22.34 14.75 -2.71
CA VAL A 87 -21.62 15.88 -3.32
C VAL A 87 -20.91 16.73 -2.27
N TYR A 88 -21.59 17.01 -1.14
CA TYR A 88 -20.99 17.73 -0.02
C TYR A 88 -19.78 16.99 0.57
N MET A 89 -19.93 15.68 0.79
CA MET A 89 -18.86 14.80 1.27
C MET A 89 -17.63 14.84 0.35
N LEU A 90 -17.85 14.71 -0.96
CA LEU A 90 -16.78 14.74 -1.96
C LEU A 90 -16.14 16.13 -2.03
N THR A 91 -16.93 17.20 -1.93
CA THR A 91 -16.43 18.58 -1.93
C THR A 91 -15.51 18.84 -0.74
N GLN A 92 -15.93 18.46 0.48
CA GLN A 92 -15.09 18.61 1.67
C GLN A 92 -13.81 17.77 1.60
N THR A 93 -13.90 16.56 1.06
CA THR A 93 -12.75 15.67 0.85
C THR A 93 -11.76 16.28 -0.15
N ALA A 94 -12.27 16.86 -1.25
CA ALA A 94 -11.46 17.54 -2.25
C ALA A 94 -10.76 18.76 -1.66
N ILE A 95 -11.48 19.61 -0.93
CA ILE A 95 -10.90 20.80 -0.26
C ILE A 95 -9.79 20.39 0.71
N ALA A 96 -10.00 19.36 1.53
CA ALA A 96 -9.00 18.91 2.48
C ALA A 96 -7.75 18.33 1.80
N THR A 97 -7.95 17.55 0.72
CA THR A 97 -6.85 16.98 -0.07
C THR A 97 -6.04 18.07 -0.77
N VAL A 98 -6.73 19.06 -1.35
CA VAL A 98 -6.10 20.25 -1.95
C VAL A 98 -5.35 21.04 -0.87
N GLY A 99 -5.92 21.21 0.32
CA GLY A 99 -5.25 21.82 1.47
C GLY A 99 -3.93 21.12 1.85
N ALA A 100 -3.86 19.80 1.74
CA ALA A 100 -2.62 19.05 1.95
C ALA A 100 -1.56 19.31 0.87
N PHE A 101 -1.98 19.43 -0.40
CA PHE A 101 -1.07 19.85 -1.47
C PHE A 101 -0.54 21.26 -1.23
N PHE A 102 -1.41 22.21 -0.89
CA PHE A 102 -1.01 23.57 -0.55
C PHE A 102 -0.08 23.63 0.66
N TYR A 103 -0.35 22.83 1.70
CA TYR A 103 0.54 22.73 2.85
C TYR A 103 1.95 22.33 2.43
N ASN A 104 2.09 21.31 1.58
CA ASN A 104 3.40 20.86 1.10
C ASN A 104 4.14 21.96 0.33
N LEU A 105 3.43 22.75 -0.48
CA LEU A 105 4.03 23.86 -1.22
C LEU A 105 4.49 24.99 -0.29
N VAL A 106 3.69 25.32 0.72
CA VAL A 106 4.00 26.38 1.69
C VAL A 106 5.09 25.94 2.67
N SER A 107 5.10 24.68 3.08
CA SER A 107 6.10 24.14 4.00
C SER A 107 7.49 24.08 3.37
N ASP A 108 7.59 23.88 2.05
CA ASP A 108 8.85 23.98 1.32
C ASP A 108 9.39 25.42 1.27
N LEU A 109 8.52 26.44 1.35
CA LEU A 109 8.91 27.85 1.39
C LEU A 109 9.28 28.33 2.81
N VAL A 110 8.49 27.94 3.82
CA VAL A 110 8.60 28.48 5.19
C VAL A 110 9.43 27.58 6.12
N GLY A 111 9.64 26.31 5.76
CA GLY A 111 10.39 25.33 6.55
C GLY A 111 9.53 24.34 7.37
N GLY A 112 8.20 24.45 7.32
CA GLY A 112 7.25 23.51 7.94
C GLY A 112 6.72 23.93 9.32
N ILE A 113 6.04 23.01 10.01
CA ILE A 113 5.47 23.25 11.36
C ILE A 113 6.30 22.51 12.41
N GLU A 114 6.79 23.23 13.43
CA GLU A 114 7.45 22.62 14.59
C GLU A 114 6.42 22.01 15.56
N VAL A 115 6.65 20.77 15.97
CA VAL A 115 5.86 20.06 16.98
C VAL A 115 6.76 19.62 18.14
N VAL A 116 6.27 19.78 19.37
CA VAL A 116 6.98 19.35 20.58
C VAL A 116 6.36 18.05 21.07
N VAL A 117 7.14 16.97 20.98
CA VAL A 117 6.74 15.64 21.47
C VAL A 117 7.36 15.44 22.85
N LEU A 118 6.55 15.03 23.81
CA LEU A 118 7.02 14.64 25.14
C LEU A 118 7.17 13.12 25.13
N GLU A 119 8.41 12.64 25.05
CA GLU A 119 8.73 11.21 25.08
C GLU A 119 8.99 10.81 26.54
N GLU A 120 8.24 9.85 27.06
CA GLU A 120 8.55 9.20 28.33
C GLU A 120 9.60 8.12 28.09
N THR A 121 10.86 8.45 28.36
CA THR A 121 11.92 7.44 28.33
C THR A 121 11.76 6.58 29.58
N HIS A 122 11.07 5.46 29.45
CA HIS A 122 11.23 4.35 30.37
C HIS A 122 12.70 3.93 30.25
N LEU A 123 13.46 4.08 31.34
CA LEU A 123 14.76 3.43 31.49
C LEU A 123 14.50 1.92 31.60
N ASP A 124 14.11 1.29 30.49
CA ASP A 124 14.13 -0.15 30.39
C ASP A 124 15.61 -0.53 30.49
N ALA A 125 15.98 -1.13 31.62
CA ALA A 125 17.29 -1.74 31.79
C ALA A 125 17.56 -2.61 30.56
N GLN A 126 18.61 -2.24 29.80
CA GLN A 126 19.19 -2.93 28.64
C GLN A 126 18.41 -4.17 28.16
N PRO A 127 17.83 -4.18 26.95
CA PRO A 127 17.20 -5.39 26.44
C PRO A 127 18.28 -6.47 26.27
N LYS A 128 18.31 -7.45 27.18
CA LYS A 128 18.95 -8.75 26.91
C LYS A 128 18.40 -9.26 25.57
N PRO A 129 19.24 -9.78 24.67
CA PRO A 129 18.81 -10.18 23.34
C PRO A 129 17.66 -11.19 23.46
N LYS A 130 16.46 -10.78 23.05
CA LYS A 130 15.28 -11.65 22.96
C LYS A 130 15.58 -12.69 21.88
N LYS A 131 15.77 -13.94 22.28
CA LYS A 131 15.82 -15.09 21.36
C LYS A 131 14.55 -15.07 20.50
N ALA A 132 14.72 -14.87 19.20
CA ALA A 132 13.65 -15.00 18.22
C ALA A 132 13.09 -16.43 18.24
N LYS A 133 11.88 -16.61 18.75
CA LYS A 133 11.04 -17.76 18.45
C LYS A 133 10.17 -17.39 17.25
N GLN A 134 10.65 -17.63 16.04
CA GLN A 134 9.82 -17.63 14.83
C GLN A 134 10.31 -18.71 13.85
N LYS A 135 9.43 -19.70 13.63
CA LYS A 135 9.38 -20.66 12.50
C LYS A 135 10.66 -21.44 12.17
N ILE A 136 10.94 -22.49 12.94
CA ILE A 136 11.78 -23.62 12.52
C ILE A 136 10.84 -24.76 12.13
N ASN A 137 10.40 -24.83 10.87
CA ASN A 137 9.75 -26.04 10.33
C ASN A 137 9.63 -26.03 8.79
N GLN A 138 10.70 -25.74 8.05
CA GLN A 138 10.90 -26.27 6.69
C GLN A 138 12.37 -26.11 6.27
N ASP A 139 12.92 -24.91 6.37
CA ASP A 139 14.31 -24.62 5.92
C ASP A 139 15.38 -25.33 6.77
N GLN A 140 15.13 -25.54 8.06
CA GLN A 140 16.05 -26.30 8.93
C GLN A 140 16.03 -27.79 8.62
N LYS A 141 14.90 -28.34 8.15
CA LYS A 141 14.87 -29.74 7.70
C LYS A 141 15.75 -29.90 6.46
N GLU A 142 15.65 -28.97 5.51
CA GLU A 142 16.51 -28.97 4.32
C GLU A 142 17.99 -28.75 4.67
N THR A 143 18.30 -27.84 5.59
CA THR A 143 19.68 -27.56 6.03
C THR A 143 20.31 -28.76 6.75
N VAL A 144 19.56 -29.42 7.64
CA VAL A 144 20.04 -30.61 8.36
C VAL A 144 20.22 -31.77 7.38
N LEU A 145 19.27 -31.98 6.47
CA LEU A 145 19.38 -32.99 5.41
C LEU A 145 20.60 -32.73 4.52
N MET A 146 20.85 -31.49 4.11
CA MET A 146 22.02 -31.13 3.29
C MET A 146 23.34 -31.35 4.04
N SER A 147 23.38 -31.12 5.35
CA SER A 147 24.56 -31.38 6.18
C SER A 147 24.86 -32.87 6.34
N ILE A 148 23.83 -33.71 6.50
CA ILE A 148 23.97 -35.16 6.62
C ILE A 148 24.41 -35.75 5.27
N ILE A 149 23.79 -35.34 4.17
CA ILE A 149 24.16 -35.79 2.82
C ILE A 149 25.59 -35.38 2.49
N LYS A 150 26.01 -34.15 2.83
CA LYS A 150 27.39 -33.69 2.60
C LYS A 150 28.40 -34.47 3.43
N SER A 151 28.05 -34.85 4.65
CA SER A 151 28.93 -35.63 5.54
C SER A 151 29.08 -37.08 5.06
N ILE A 152 27.98 -37.73 4.64
CA ILE A 152 28.03 -39.08 4.06
C ILE A 152 28.81 -39.07 2.74
N LYS A 153 28.60 -38.04 1.90
CA LYS A 153 29.37 -37.87 0.66
C LYS A 153 30.85 -37.67 0.96
N LYS A 154 31.20 -36.89 1.98
CA LYS A 154 32.60 -36.63 2.36
C LYS A 154 33.32 -37.87 2.87
N VAL A 155 32.66 -38.69 3.70
CA VAL A 155 33.22 -39.99 4.12
C VAL A 155 33.42 -40.92 2.93
N ARG A 156 32.48 -40.94 1.97
CA ARG A 156 32.65 -41.73 0.74
C ARG A 156 33.81 -41.24 -0.14
N THR A 157 34.09 -39.94 -0.14
CA THR A 157 35.20 -39.35 -0.89
C THR A 157 36.56 -39.59 -0.20
N GLU A 158 36.62 -39.64 1.12
CA GLU A 158 37.86 -39.91 1.86
C GLU A 158 38.30 -41.39 1.83
N VAL A 159 37.38 -42.34 1.61
CA VAL A 159 37.72 -43.78 1.51
C VAL A 159 38.35 -44.17 0.15
N THR A 160 38.36 -43.29 -0.87
CA THR A 160 38.82 -43.63 -2.24
C THR A 160 40.20 -43.07 -2.63
N SER A 161 40.91 -42.31 -1.79
CA SER A 161 42.23 -41.78 -2.23
C SER A 161 43.25 -41.64 -1.11
N GLU A 162 43.75 -42.79 -0.64
CA GLU A 162 45.15 -42.91 -0.23
C GLU A 162 45.91 -43.75 -1.27
N LYS A 163 46.64 -43.08 -2.19
CA LYS A 163 47.96 -43.55 -2.67
C LYS A 163 48.75 -42.46 -3.44
N GLN A 164 49.65 -41.81 -2.70
CA GLN A 164 51.03 -41.37 -3.05
C GLN A 164 51.32 -40.22 -4.07
N PRO A 165 52.49 -39.53 -3.96
CA PRO A 165 52.60 -38.06 -3.90
C PRO A 165 53.58 -37.41 -4.92
N SER A 166 53.69 -36.06 -4.86
CA SER A 166 54.69 -35.15 -5.48
C SER A 166 54.77 -35.18 -7.02
N GLU A 167 54.88 -34.06 -7.73
CA GLU A 167 56.08 -33.21 -7.81
C GLU A 167 55.74 -32.04 -8.75
N SER A 168 55.96 -30.82 -8.30
CA SER A 168 55.83 -29.60 -9.11
C SER A 168 57.23 -29.07 -9.38
N ASP A 169 57.68 -29.12 -10.64
CA ASP A 169 58.82 -28.32 -11.09
C ASP A 169 58.75 -28.00 -12.59
N LEU A 170 58.79 -26.68 -12.87
CA LEU A 170 59.35 -26.03 -14.07
C LEU A 170 58.46 -25.99 -15.35
N PRO A 171 58.80 -25.14 -16.36
CA PRO A 171 58.27 -23.79 -16.57
C PRO A 171 57.45 -23.66 -17.87
N ARG A 172 56.74 -22.52 -18.03
CA ARG A 172 55.87 -22.21 -19.18
C ARG A 172 56.54 -22.49 -20.54
N PRO A 173 55.98 -23.38 -21.37
CA PRO A 173 56.36 -23.51 -22.77
C PRO A 173 55.53 -22.55 -23.64
N ASP A 174 56.21 -21.80 -24.51
CA ASP A 174 55.64 -21.01 -25.59
C ASP A 174 54.82 -21.88 -26.56
N VAL A 175 53.59 -21.47 -26.87
CA VAL A 175 52.67 -22.22 -27.75
C VAL A 175 52.90 -21.79 -29.21
N PRO A 176 53.29 -22.70 -30.12
CA PRO A 176 53.35 -22.40 -31.55
C PRO A 176 51.95 -22.15 -32.14
N ARG A 177 51.84 -21.14 -33.01
CA ARG A 177 50.69 -20.93 -33.90
C ARG A 177 50.69 -22.02 -34.97
N GLU A 178 49.71 -22.91 -34.93
CA GLU A 178 49.12 -23.66 -36.04
C GLU A 178 48.42 -24.88 -35.44
N ILE A 179 47.11 -24.78 -35.29
CA ILE A 179 46.10 -25.80 -35.61
C ILE A 179 44.78 -25.03 -35.52
N GLU A 180 44.23 -24.69 -36.68
CA GLU A 180 42.87 -24.17 -36.83
C GLU A 180 41.89 -25.29 -36.48
N GLU A 181 41.47 -25.37 -35.22
CA GLU A 181 40.27 -26.14 -34.89
C GLU A 181 39.05 -25.23 -35.14
N PRO A 182 38.12 -25.60 -36.02
CA PRO A 182 36.89 -24.84 -36.21
C PRO A 182 36.12 -24.88 -34.89
N THR A 183 36.02 -23.73 -34.25
CA THR A 183 35.31 -23.62 -32.98
C THR A 183 33.84 -23.96 -33.21
N LEU A 184 33.19 -24.56 -32.20
CA LEU A 184 31.77 -24.94 -32.26
C LEU A 184 30.83 -23.78 -32.65
N MET A 185 31.29 -22.54 -32.56
CA MET A 185 30.60 -21.34 -33.01
C MET A 185 30.50 -21.24 -34.54
N ASP A 186 31.49 -21.72 -35.29
CA ASP A 186 31.50 -21.71 -36.77
C ASP A 186 30.62 -22.84 -37.35
N ALA A 187 30.53 -23.98 -36.67
CA ALA A 187 29.64 -25.08 -37.05
C ALA A 187 28.15 -24.74 -36.84
N LEU A 188 27.83 -23.98 -35.78
CA LEU A 188 26.48 -23.53 -35.48
C LEU A 188 26.00 -22.40 -36.42
N LYS A 189 26.92 -21.62 -36.98
CA LYS A 189 26.55 -20.55 -37.93
C LYS A 189 26.28 -21.06 -39.34
N ASN A 190 26.77 -22.25 -39.70
CA ASN A 190 26.62 -22.83 -41.03
C ASN A 190 25.39 -23.76 -41.16
N THR A 191 24.61 -23.97 -40.10
CA THR A 191 23.43 -24.85 -40.10
C THR A 191 22.11 -24.11 -40.31
N ASP A 192 22.09 -22.77 -40.22
CA ASP A 192 20.88 -21.95 -40.43
C ASP A 192 20.66 -21.54 -41.90
N ASN A 193 21.48 -22.00 -42.85
CA ASN A 193 21.50 -21.52 -44.25
C ASN A 193 21.24 -22.59 -45.34
N GLU A 194 20.77 -23.79 -45.00
CA GLU A 194 20.52 -24.87 -45.98
C GLU A 194 19.13 -25.53 -45.85
N GLU A 195 18.06 -24.74 -45.71
CA GLU A 195 16.69 -25.17 -45.99
C GLU A 195 16.01 -24.16 -46.92
N ASP A 196 16.20 -24.32 -48.24
CA ASP A 196 15.11 -24.36 -49.24
C ASP A 196 15.67 -24.43 -50.68
N ASP A 197 15.05 -25.31 -51.47
CA ASP A 197 14.91 -25.30 -52.92
C ASP A 197 16.03 -25.83 -53.83
N SER A 198 16.05 -27.16 -54.00
CA SER A 198 16.36 -27.81 -55.28
C SER A 198 15.07 -28.14 -56.04
N TYR A 199 15.02 -27.77 -57.33
CA TYR A 199 14.08 -28.25 -58.37
C TYR A 199 13.96 -29.78 -58.44
#